data_AF-A0A5R2MRT7-F1
#
_entry.id   AF-A0A5R2MRT7-F1
#
_cell.length_a   1.000
_cell.length_b   1.000
_cell.length_c   1.000
_cell.angle_alpha   90.00
_cell.angle_beta   90.00
_cell.angle_gamma   90.00
#
_symmetry.space_group_name_H-M   'P 1'
#
loop_
_entity.id
_entity.type
_entity.pdbx_description
1 polymer ?
#
loop_
_entity_poly.entity_id
_entity_poly.type
_entity_poly.pdbx_seq_one_letter_code
_entity_poly.pdbx_strand_id
1 'polypeptide(L)' 'DWPEARAAVDVQWARLREAIRQRGIDAPAALARVNGDLPPVPGGIRDNAGKVIAPDPATLPPGELDFHAV' A
#
# COMPACT_ATOMS: atom_id res chain seq x y z
N ASP A 1 5.37 10.36 5.14
CA ASP A 1 6.45 9.98 4.20
C ASP A 1 7.29 11.22 3.88
N TRP A 2 8.51 11.31 4.41
CA TRP A 2 9.41 12.46 4.19
C TRP A 2 9.98 12.40 2.76
N PRO A 3 9.80 13.42 1.89
CA PRO A 3 10.17 13.35 0.47
C PRO A 3 11.63 12.93 0.21
N GLU A 4 12.51 13.39 1.07
CA GLU A 4 13.97 13.26 1.08
C GLU A 4 14.43 11.83 1.42
N ALA A 5 13.60 11.06 2.13
CA ALA A 5 13.85 9.64 2.37
C ALA A 5 13.32 8.75 1.24
N ARG A 6 12.45 9.24 0.35
CA ARG A 6 11.70 8.42 -0.63
C ARG A 6 12.61 7.59 -1.53
N ALA A 7 13.65 8.22 -2.09
CA ALA A 7 14.56 7.51 -3.00
C ALA A 7 15.27 6.35 -2.30
N ALA A 8 15.69 6.54 -1.05
CA ALA A 8 16.32 5.48 -0.26
C ALA A 8 15.32 4.35 0.06
N VAL A 9 14.10 4.71 0.43
CA VAL A 9 13.00 3.76 0.69
C VAL A 9 12.64 2.97 -0.56
N ASP A 10 12.56 3.60 -1.73
CA ASP A 10 12.25 2.91 -3.00
C ASP A 10 13.35 1.91 -3.38
N VAL A 11 14.62 2.26 -3.17
CA VAL A 11 15.75 1.33 -3.38
C VAL A 11 15.67 0.14 -2.42
N GLN A 12 15.32 0.37 -1.15
CA GLN A 12 15.14 -0.70 -0.18
C GLN A 12 13.95 -1.60 -0.55
N TRP A 13 12.83 -0.99 -0.97
CA TRP A 13 11.66 -1.72 -1.43
C TRP A 13 11.97 -2.61 -2.63
N ALA A 14 12.71 -2.12 -3.62
CA ALA A 14 13.09 -2.92 -4.79
C ALA A 14 13.85 -4.21 -4.41
N ARG A 15 14.75 -4.13 -3.42
CA ARG A 15 15.50 -5.28 -2.91
C ARG A 15 14.57 -6.26 -2.17
N LEU A 16 13.70 -5.75 -1.31
CA LEU A 16 12.75 -6.57 -0.56
C LEU A 16 11.75 -7.26 -1.49
N ARG A 17 11.20 -6.51 -2.44
CA ARG A 17 10.28 -7.01 -3.47
C ARG A 17 10.87 -8.19 -4.21
N GLU A 18 12.14 -8.10 -4.63
CA GLU A 18 12.80 -9.19 -5.32
C GLU A 18 12.93 -10.44 -4.43
N ALA A 19 13.33 -10.26 -3.16
CA ALA A 19 13.40 -11.37 -2.20
C ALA A 19 12.03 -12.02 -1.91
N ILE A 20 10.95 -11.22 -1.87
CA ILE A 20 9.58 -11.72 -1.69
C ILE A 20 9.15 -12.55 -2.91
N ARG A 21 9.42 -12.05 -4.12
CA ARG A 21 9.06 -12.74 -5.37
C ARG A 21 9.81 -14.05 -5.56
N GLN A 22 11.06 -14.14 -5.12
CA GLN A 22 11.82 -15.40 -5.11
C GLN A 22 11.19 -16.48 -4.24
N ARG A 23 10.33 -16.11 -3.27
CA ARG A 23 9.55 -17.05 -2.46
C ARG A 23 8.18 -17.38 -3.06
N GLY A 24 7.90 -16.94 -4.29
CA GLY A 24 6.63 -17.16 -4.97
C GLY A 24 5.48 -16.28 -4.48
N ILE A 25 5.79 -15.20 -3.74
CA ILE A 25 4.79 -14.25 -3.26
C ILE A 25 4.79 -13.03 -4.18
N ASP A 26 3.62 -12.67 -4.69
CA ASP A 26 3.48 -11.46 -5.50
C ASP A 26 3.67 -10.21 -4.64
N ALA A 27 4.47 -9.27 -5.15
CA ALA A 27 4.79 -8.01 -4.48
C ALA A 27 4.56 -6.82 -5.42
N PRO A 28 3.91 -5.73 -4.94
CA PRO A 28 3.63 -4.54 -5.73
C PRO A 28 4.87 -3.94 -6.38
N ALA A 29 4.69 -3.30 -7.55
CA ALA A 29 5.80 -2.66 -8.26
C ALA A 29 6.35 -1.44 -7.50
N ALA A 30 5.48 -0.67 -6.86
CA ALA A 30 5.81 0.56 -6.14
C ALA A 30 5.06 0.64 -4.80
N LEU A 31 5.58 1.45 -3.87
CA LEU A 31 4.92 1.79 -2.62
C LEU A 31 3.88 2.90 -2.86
N ALA A 32 2.66 2.68 -2.38
CA ALA A 32 1.62 3.70 -2.34
C ALA A 32 1.96 4.78 -1.31
N ARG A 33 1.72 6.04 -1.67
CA ARG A 33 1.95 7.22 -0.82
C ARG A 33 0.69 8.05 -0.61
N VAL A 34 -0.28 7.90 -1.51
CA VAL A 34 -1.61 8.47 -1.42
C VAL A 34 -2.65 7.40 -1.75
N ASN A 35 -3.91 7.61 -1.37
CA ASN A 35 -5.01 6.70 -1.65
C ASN A 35 -5.16 6.41 -3.15
N GLY A 36 -4.87 7.39 -4.01
CA GLY A 36 -4.92 7.24 -5.47
C GLY A 36 -3.89 6.26 -6.05
N ASP A 37 -2.84 5.90 -5.31
CA ASP A 37 -1.88 4.89 -5.75
C ASP A 37 -2.38 3.45 -5.49
N LEU A 38 -3.39 3.29 -4.63
CA LEU A 38 -3.92 1.98 -4.25
C LEU A 38 -4.91 1.49 -5.31
N PRO A 39 -4.88 0.19 -5.66
CA PRO A 39 -5.90 -0.37 -6.53
C PRO A 39 -7.28 -0.35 -5.85
N PRO A 40 -8.37 -0.24 -6.61
CA PRO A 40 -9.72 -0.35 -6.05
C PRO A 40 -9.92 -1.71 -5.40
N VAL A 41 -10.63 -1.72 -4.28
CA VAL A 41 -11.03 -2.94 -3.56
C VAL A 41 -12.54 -2.91 -3.37
N PRO A 42 -13.32 -3.42 -4.35
CA PRO A 42 -14.78 -3.38 -4.29
C PRO A 42 -15.30 -4.04 -3.01
N GLY A 43 -16.09 -3.28 -2.24
CA GLY A 43 -16.62 -3.73 -0.96
C GLY A 43 -15.67 -3.61 0.24
N GLY A 44 -14.52 -2.94 0.05
CA GLY A 44 -13.56 -2.57 1.09
C GLY A 44 -12.60 -3.68 1.52
N ILE A 45 -11.60 -3.30 2.31
CA ILE A 45 -10.64 -4.21 2.93
C ILE A 45 -11.32 -4.87 4.13
N ARG A 46 -11.22 -6.19 4.22
CA ARG A 46 -11.89 -7.01 5.25
C ARG A 46 -10.89 -7.76 6.12
N ASP A 47 -11.26 -7.97 7.37
CA ASP A 47 -10.55 -8.90 8.25
C ASP A 47 -10.92 -10.36 7.96
N ASN A 48 -10.33 -11.28 8.74
CA ASN A 48 -10.59 -12.72 8.61
C ASN A 48 -12.05 -13.12 8.93
N ALA A 49 -12.80 -12.30 9.67
CA ALA A 49 -14.22 -12.53 9.94
C ALA A 49 -15.14 -11.95 8.84
N GLY A 50 -14.56 -11.33 7.80
CA GLY A 50 -15.29 -10.72 6.70
C GLY A 50 -15.83 -9.32 7.02
N LYS A 51 -15.50 -8.76 8.19
CA LYS A 51 -15.89 -7.39 8.58
C LYS A 51 -15.03 -6.39 7.81
N VAL A 52 -15.65 -5.35 7.27
CA VAL A 52 -14.93 -4.25 6.60
C VAL A 52 -14.16 -3.46 7.66
N ILE A 53 -12.84 -3.41 7.52
CA ILE A 53 -11.92 -2.70 8.42
C ILE A 53 -11.39 -1.40 7.80
N ALA A 54 -11.41 -1.29 6.46
CA ALA A 54 -11.15 -0.05 5.75
C ALA A 54 -12.02 0.03 4.49
N PRO A 55 -12.46 1.23 4.08
CA PRO A 55 -13.24 1.41 2.86
C PRO A 55 -12.41 1.06 1.61
N ASP A 56 -13.11 0.94 0.48
CA ASP A 56 -12.45 0.84 -0.83
C ASP A 56 -11.58 2.10 -1.05
N PRO A 57 -10.27 1.97 -1.32
CA PRO A 57 -9.39 3.11 -1.57
C PRO A 57 -9.92 4.06 -2.66
N ALA A 58 -10.63 3.53 -3.66
CA ALA A 58 -11.20 4.34 -4.74
C ALA A 58 -12.36 5.26 -4.29
N THR A 59 -12.86 5.09 -3.06
CA THR A 59 -13.90 5.95 -2.47
C THR A 59 -13.34 7.02 -1.53
N LEU A 60 -12.02 7.01 -1.26
CA LEU A 60 -11.34 7.97 -0.40
C LEU A 60 -10.80 9.18 -1.19
N PRO A 61 -10.49 10.32 -0.52
CA PRO A 61 -9.80 11.43 -1.16
C PRO A 61 -8.45 10.98 -1.74
N PRO A 62 -8.19 11.17 -3.05
CA PRO A 62 -7.09 10.51 -3.74
C PRO A 62 -5.70 11.00 -3.34
N GLY A 63 -5.59 12.23 -2.81
CA GLY A 63 -4.33 12.84 -2.37
C GLY A 63 -4.02 12.64 -0.88
N GLU A 64 -4.92 12.04 -0.12
CA GLU A 64 -4.72 11.75 1.31
C GLU A 64 -4.23 10.31 1.47
N LEU A 65 -3.47 10.04 2.53
CA LEU A 65 -3.20 8.71 3.10
C LEU A 65 -2.44 8.93 4.40
N ASP A 66 -3.12 8.74 5.53
CA ASP A 66 -2.51 8.91 6.85
C ASP A 66 -1.92 7.59 7.35
N PHE A 67 -0.59 7.52 7.38
CA PHE A 67 0.17 6.37 7.89
C PHE A 67 0.36 6.40 9.41
N HIS A 68 -0.12 7.43 10.10
CA HIS A 68 0.08 7.66 11.54
C HIS A 68 -1.17 7.40 12.39
N ALA A 69 -2.27 6.94 11.80
CA ALA A 69 -3.47 6.57 12.55
C ALA A 69 -3.17 5.35 13.44
N VAL A 70 -3.12 5.59 14.76
CA VAL A 70 -3.07 4.58 15.83
C VAL A 70 -4.46 4.46 16.45
#